data_AF-A0A1Q4C7H7-F1
#
_entry.id   AF-A0A1Q4C7H7-F1
#
_cell.length_a   1.000
_cell.length_b   1.000
_cell.length_c   1.000
_cell.angle_alpha   90.00
_cell.angle_beta   90.00
_cell.angle_gamma   90.00
#
_symmetry.space_group_name_H-M   'P 1'
#
loop_
_entity.id
_entity.type
_entity.pdbx_description
1 polymer ?
#
loop_
_entity_poly.entity_id
_entity_poly.type
_entity_poly.pdbx_seq_one_letter_code
_entity_poly.pdbx_strand_id
1 'polypeptide(L)'
;MGVQHFAGAAYRALTATKDGPSLYDVCDPLLRDHRGGDAHLAKFYRTALNNIALRPLLRRAGLAELRDETRLMHLRNALIQARDADNPDWSAVGRPVASLLDTLQLNHPQPKPIAQPIRMPAMTEIEAAIRLCGKHLLRSFGKHGFIPTYAAFNLIGDPDVRGLEFLSALTGLNARGYKNSTLLFNLARVFIARSPASQLINPPWRGIAEPMWEPVQIRHRSAYYDAFFTEALLSYVETGLASDDAVAAQDVIAAMVKFCLGPSREAVRAHDGGIVDVISALAPAPHPRFSRFFAQIKQDLGFGIYVPDCDTTACSFSAATQAGANDAILDQPLVDFYAGYQVGDGSNEPLVTVPLNDNIDYDGGIVTWIDNLAGERPYGNDLDPTLNLDVLEVSFRNCARWRIVETPARLATLRRIVDFQRRLVASGHFANPRSHIYYLPELYCAYFGRCYAAFIALPPAAQRAIDPDDAFAIMRGKVLDYVREELIAIEMNPFDAALALIALGHLGAEPAAFAPALHCILRQLGEGGRRGPFKAYEWNKMKTPTRILVGGPEVTSAFVLMGLALARRAMLQQRYAPR
;
A
#
# COMPACT_ATOMS: atom_id res chain seq x y z
N MET A 1 -15.13 11.95 -15.01
CA MET A 1 -14.66 13.24 -15.59
C MET A 1 -14.61 13.12 -17.10
N GLY A 2 -14.88 14.20 -17.83
CA GLY A 2 -14.93 14.21 -19.30
C GLY A 2 -13.71 14.86 -19.95
N VAL A 3 -13.56 14.66 -21.26
CA VAL A 3 -12.47 15.21 -22.10
C VAL A 3 -12.32 16.73 -21.94
N GLN A 4 -13.42 17.46 -21.75
CA GLN A 4 -13.42 18.91 -21.55
C GLN A 4 -12.63 19.35 -20.31
N HIS A 5 -12.69 18.59 -19.21
CA HIS A 5 -11.94 18.90 -17.99
C HIS A 5 -10.43 18.85 -18.25
N PHE A 6 -9.97 17.74 -18.84
CA PHE A 6 -8.55 17.52 -19.13
C PHE A 6 -8.02 18.51 -20.18
N ALA A 7 -8.80 18.80 -21.23
CA ALA A 7 -8.44 19.81 -22.22
C ALA A 7 -8.30 21.22 -21.58
N GLY A 8 -9.24 21.59 -20.70
CA GLY A 8 -9.18 22.85 -19.97
C GLY A 8 -8.00 22.93 -19.00
N ALA A 9 -7.72 21.86 -18.26
CA ALA A 9 -6.57 21.80 -17.35
C ALA A 9 -5.24 21.89 -18.12
N ALA A 10 -5.11 21.17 -19.23
CA ALA A 10 -3.95 21.23 -20.11
C ALA A 10 -3.77 22.63 -20.71
N TYR A 11 -4.85 23.26 -21.20
CA TYR A 11 -4.80 24.64 -21.71
C TYR A 11 -4.28 25.61 -20.64
N ARG A 12 -4.83 25.55 -19.42
CA ARG A 12 -4.37 26.40 -18.30
C ARG A 12 -2.90 26.16 -17.96
N ALA A 13 -2.45 24.91 -17.89
CA ALA A 13 -1.04 24.59 -17.62
C ALA A 13 -0.10 25.13 -18.72
N LEU A 14 -0.47 24.99 -19.99
CA LEU A 14 0.35 25.39 -21.14
C LEU A 14 0.39 26.90 -21.38
N THR A 15 -0.62 27.64 -20.90
CA THR A 15 -0.79 29.09 -21.12
C THR A 15 -0.55 29.94 -19.87
N ALA A 16 -0.31 29.33 -18.70
CA ALA A 16 -0.04 30.02 -17.44
C ALA A 16 1.06 31.09 -17.55
N THR A 17 0.98 32.20 -16.82
CA THR A 17 2.12 33.14 -16.73
C THR A 17 3.28 32.47 -15.97
N LYS A 18 4.52 32.71 -16.41
CA LYS A 18 5.71 32.20 -15.72
C LYS A 18 6.16 33.24 -14.70
N ASP A 19 5.81 33.02 -13.44
CA ASP A 19 5.98 34.02 -12.39
C ASP A 19 7.33 33.93 -11.66
N GLY A 20 8.28 33.12 -12.14
CA GLY A 20 9.64 33.01 -11.62
C GLY A 20 10.40 31.83 -12.24
N PRO A 21 11.57 31.45 -11.71
CA PRO A 21 12.25 30.21 -12.10
C PRO A 21 11.35 28.98 -11.92
N SER A 22 11.31 28.13 -12.94
CA SER A 22 10.66 26.82 -12.95
C SER A 22 11.62 25.72 -12.51
N LEU A 23 11.10 24.50 -12.31
CA LEU A 23 11.91 23.30 -12.06
C LEU A 23 13.07 23.16 -13.06
N TYR A 24 12.82 23.46 -14.34
CA TYR A 24 13.85 23.33 -15.38
C TYR A 24 14.90 24.44 -15.30
N ASP A 25 14.56 25.66 -14.88
CA ASP A 25 15.55 26.73 -14.69
C ASP A 25 16.46 26.45 -13.48
N VAL A 26 15.94 25.73 -12.47
CA VAL A 26 16.72 25.27 -11.32
C VAL A 26 17.65 24.12 -11.74
N CYS A 27 17.11 23.09 -12.39
CA CYS A 27 17.79 21.81 -12.60
C CYS A 27 18.60 21.72 -13.90
N ASP A 28 18.18 22.33 -15.01
CA ASP A 28 18.89 22.18 -16.30
C ASP A 28 20.37 22.59 -16.23
N PRO A 29 20.76 23.71 -15.59
CA PRO A 29 22.17 24.10 -15.49
C PRO A 29 23.06 23.09 -14.75
N LEU A 30 22.47 22.21 -13.94
CA LEU A 30 23.19 21.28 -13.07
C LEU A 30 23.09 19.82 -13.54
N LEU A 31 21.94 19.42 -14.08
CA LEU A 31 21.59 18.00 -14.26
C LEU A 31 21.36 17.60 -15.72
N ARG A 32 21.17 18.56 -16.63
CA ARG A 32 20.93 18.26 -18.06
C ARG A 32 22.19 17.69 -18.71
N ASP A 33 23.27 18.45 -18.68
CA ASP A 33 24.58 18.11 -19.26
C ASP A 33 25.57 17.79 -18.14
N HIS A 34 25.31 16.68 -17.44
CA HIS A 34 26.06 16.23 -16.27
C HIS A 34 27.59 16.22 -16.50
N ARG A 35 28.32 16.79 -15.54
CA ARG A 35 29.79 16.74 -15.45
C ARG A 35 30.21 16.48 -14.00
N GLY A 36 30.84 15.33 -13.74
CA GLY A 36 31.38 14.96 -12.42
C GLY A 36 30.34 14.54 -11.37
N GLY A 37 30.79 13.87 -10.31
CA GLY A 37 29.95 13.40 -9.19
C GLY A 37 29.13 12.14 -9.50
N ASP A 38 28.16 11.85 -8.62
CA ASP A 38 27.19 10.78 -8.77
C ASP A 38 26.25 11.03 -9.97
N ALA A 39 26.30 10.13 -10.94
CA ALA A 39 25.51 10.24 -12.17
C ALA A 39 24.01 9.95 -11.96
N HIS A 40 23.63 9.32 -10.85
CA HIS A 40 22.25 8.89 -10.61
C HIS A 40 21.29 10.08 -10.56
N LEU A 41 21.59 11.14 -9.80
CA LEU A 41 20.72 12.31 -9.68
C LEU A 41 20.38 12.92 -11.06
N ALA A 42 21.40 13.06 -11.91
CA ALA A 42 21.22 13.60 -13.25
C ALA A 42 20.48 12.64 -14.19
N LYS A 43 20.75 11.34 -14.08
CA LYS A 43 20.03 10.29 -14.84
C LYS A 43 18.55 10.27 -14.46
N PHE A 44 18.23 10.29 -13.17
CA PHE A 44 16.87 10.36 -12.68
C PHE A 44 16.14 11.60 -13.21
N TYR A 45 16.76 12.78 -13.11
CA TYR A 45 16.18 14.01 -13.64
C TYR A 45 15.81 13.90 -15.12
N ARG A 46 16.73 13.40 -15.95
CA ARG A 46 16.50 13.23 -17.40
C ARG A 46 15.38 12.25 -17.71
N THR A 47 15.32 11.14 -16.97
CA THR A 47 14.35 10.06 -17.21
C THR A 47 12.96 10.40 -16.67
N ALA A 48 12.86 10.86 -15.41
CA ALA A 48 11.59 11.02 -14.71
C ALA A 48 10.98 12.43 -14.90
N LEU A 49 11.77 13.49 -14.82
CA LEU A 49 11.25 14.86 -14.69
C LEU A 49 11.43 15.73 -15.95
N ASN A 50 12.44 15.45 -16.76
CA ASN A 50 12.75 16.15 -18.00
C ASN A 50 12.27 15.38 -19.25
N ASN A 51 11.18 14.64 -19.13
CA ASN A 51 10.60 13.91 -20.25
C ASN A 51 9.71 14.82 -21.12
N ILE A 52 9.46 14.38 -22.35
CA ILE A 52 8.72 15.15 -23.37
C ILE A 52 7.26 15.43 -23.00
N ALA A 53 6.65 14.64 -22.12
CA ALA A 53 5.27 14.82 -21.69
C ALA A 53 5.17 15.86 -20.55
N LEU A 54 6.08 15.79 -19.58
CA LEU A 54 6.04 16.64 -18.38
C LEU A 54 6.64 18.03 -18.63
N ARG A 55 7.70 18.14 -19.45
CA ARG A 55 8.40 19.41 -19.70
C ARG A 55 7.50 20.53 -20.20
N PRO A 56 6.62 20.33 -21.21
CA PRO A 56 5.72 21.38 -21.66
C PRO A 56 4.76 21.88 -20.58
N LEU A 57 4.32 20.98 -19.69
CA LEU A 57 3.37 21.28 -18.61
C LEU A 57 4.01 22.09 -17.49
N LEU A 58 5.27 21.80 -17.13
CA LEU A 58 5.93 22.43 -15.99
C LEU A 58 6.88 23.57 -16.36
N ARG A 59 7.22 23.79 -17.63
CA ARG A 59 8.14 24.88 -18.06
C ARG A 59 7.69 26.28 -17.67
N ARG A 60 6.37 26.46 -17.47
CA ARG A 60 5.75 27.74 -17.07
C ARG A 60 5.35 27.75 -15.60
N ALA A 61 5.48 26.63 -14.89
CA ALA A 61 5.26 26.54 -13.45
C ALA A 61 6.47 27.15 -12.72
N GLY A 62 6.51 28.48 -12.63
CA GLY A 62 7.57 29.23 -11.96
C GLY A 62 7.19 29.65 -10.54
N LEU A 63 8.15 29.66 -9.62
CA LEU A 63 7.94 30.11 -8.24
C LEU A 63 8.48 31.52 -8.06
N ALA A 64 7.63 32.46 -7.63
CA ALA A 64 7.99 33.87 -7.47
C ALA A 64 9.09 34.09 -6.43
N GLU A 65 9.10 33.33 -5.34
CA GLU A 65 10.14 33.39 -4.30
C GLU A 65 11.54 32.97 -4.77
N LEU A 66 11.65 32.26 -5.90
CA LEU A 66 12.94 31.94 -6.50
C LEU A 66 13.50 33.07 -7.38
N ARG A 67 12.79 34.21 -7.50
CA ARG A 67 13.37 35.44 -8.06
C ARG A 67 14.44 36.04 -7.12
N ASP A 68 14.37 35.72 -5.83
CA ASP A 68 15.47 35.98 -4.91
C ASP A 68 16.65 35.06 -5.26
N GLU A 69 17.72 35.67 -5.77
CA GLU A 69 18.93 34.96 -6.20
C GLU A 69 19.56 34.15 -5.07
N THR A 70 19.44 34.60 -3.81
CA THR A 70 19.98 33.90 -2.65
C THR A 70 19.25 32.57 -2.46
N ARG A 71 17.91 32.58 -2.49
CA ARG A 71 17.09 31.36 -2.37
C ARG A 71 17.33 30.40 -3.54
N LEU A 72 17.39 30.92 -4.76
CA LEU A 72 17.70 30.12 -5.94
C LEU A 72 19.08 29.46 -5.84
N MET A 73 20.08 30.20 -5.36
CA MET A 73 21.42 29.67 -5.20
C MET A 73 21.53 28.65 -4.08
N HIS A 74 20.84 28.82 -2.96
CA HIS A 74 20.77 27.79 -1.92
C HIS A 74 20.20 26.46 -2.44
N LEU A 75 19.13 26.53 -3.23
CA LEU A 75 18.53 25.35 -3.83
C LEU A 75 19.48 24.67 -4.84
N ARG A 76 20.17 25.46 -5.67
CA ARG A 76 21.18 24.94 -6.61
C ARG A 76 22.38 24.33 -5.88
N ASN A 77 22.86 24.95 -4.82
CA ASN A 77 23.97 24.45 -4.01
C ASN A 77 23.61 23.13 -3.33
N ALA A 78 22.38 22.97 -2.84
CA ALA A 78 21.89 21.70 -2.32
C ALA A 78 21.92 20.58 -3.38
N LEU A 79 21.48 20.87 -4.62
CA LEU A 79 21.55 19.91 -5.73
C LEU A 79 23.00 19.57 -6.13
N ILE A 80 23.90 20.56 -6.10
CA ILE A 80 25.34 20.35 -6.32
C ILE A 80 25.92 19.44 -5.24
N GLN A 81 25.62 19.69 -3.96
CA GLN A 81 26.09 18.84 -2.86
C GLN A 81 25.55 17.41 -2.97
N ALA A 82 24.27 17.24 -3.26
CA ALA A 82 23.67 15.93 -3.49
C ALA A 82 24.32 15.17 -4.66
N ARG A 83 24.76 15.89 -5.70
CA ARG A 83 25.42 15.33 -6.89
C ARG A 83 26.89 15.02 -6.64
N ASP A 84 27.64 15.96 -6.07
CA ASP A 84 29.12 15.95 -6.15
C ASP A 84 29.80 15.46 -4.88
N ALA A 85 29.19 15.63 -3.70
CA ALA A 85 29.82 15.17 -2.47
C ALA A 85 29.78 13.63 -2.38
N ASP A 86 30.85 13.02 -1.90
CA ASP A 86 30.88 11.56 -1.67
C ASP A 86 29.89 11.16 -0.57
N ASN A 87 29.86 11.92 0.52
CA ASN A 87 28.96 11.77 1.65
C ASN A 87 28.22 13.11 1.93
N PRO A 88 27.14 13.42 1.20
CA PRO A 88 26.39 14.66 1.40
C PRO A 88 25.77 14.72 2.80
N ASP A 89 25.77 15.89 3.43
CA ASP A 89 24.90 16.16 4.57
C ASP A 89 23.45 16.28 4.06
N TRP A 90 22.72 15.18 4.14
CA TRP A 90 21.35 15.09 3.64
C TRP A 90 20.37 16.01 4.37
N SER A 91 20.64 16.38 5.63
CA SER A 91 19.84 17.40 6.32
C SER A 91 20.05 18.76 5.66
N ALA A 92 21.30 19.18 5.46
CA ALA A 92 21.62 20.44 4.81
C ALA A 92 21.13 20.50 3.36
N VAL A 93 21.31 19.41 2.60
CA VAL A 93 20.79 19.26 1.23
C VAL A 93 19.27 19.39 1.18
N GLY A 94 18.55 18.79 2.12
CA GLY A 94 17.10 18.79 2.12
C GLY A 94 16.46 20.13 2.53
N ARG A 95 17.11 20.91 3.41
CA ARG A 95 16.52 22.12 4.03
C ARG A 95 15.91 23.12 3.04
N PRO A 96 16.56 23.49 1.91
CA PRO A 96 15.96 24.41 0.95
C PRO A 96 14.68 23.85 0.32
N VAL A 97 14.59 22.53 0.09
CA VAL A 97 13.38 21.88 -0.45
C VAL A 97 12.31 21.77 0.64
N ALA A 98 12.69 21.41 1.87
CA ALA A 98 11.79 21.33 3.02
C ALA A 98 11.04 22.65 3.26
N SER A 99 11.76 23.78 3.22
CA SER A 99 11.16 25.11 3.36
C SER A 99 10.14 25.43 2.27
N LEU A 100 10.29 24.88 1.06
CA LEU A 100 9.32 25.03 -0.02
C LEU A 100 8.10 24.10 0.19
N LEU A 101 8.32 22.89 0.67
CA LEU A 101 7.25 21.93 0.98
C LEU A 101 6.30 22.45 2.06
N ASP A 102 6.81 23.16 3.06
CA ASP A 102 6.01 23.75 4.14
C ASP A 102 5.03 24.83 3.64
N THR A 103 5.21 25.31 2.40
CA THR A 103 4.28 26.25 1.76
C THR A 103 3.10 25.57 1.07
N LEU A 104 3.09 24.24 0.97
CA LEU A 104 2.06 23.50 0.25
C LEU A 104 0.78 23.39 1.06
N GLN A 105 -0.35 23.58 0.36
CA GLN A 105 -1.70 23.38 0.89
C GLN A 105 -2.34 22.19 0.18
N LEU A 106 -1.95 20.98 0.61
CA LEU A 106 -2.52 19.73 0.13
C LEU A 106 -3.31 19.09 1.28
N ASN A 107 -4.46 18.51 0.95
CA ASN A 107 -5.32 17.82 1.91
C ASN A 107 -5.68 16.44 1.37
N HIS A 108 -5.89 15.50 2.28
CA HIS A 108 -6.53 14.21 1.96
C HIS A 108 -7.94 14.43 1.39
N PRO A 109 -8.46 13.48 0.58
CA PRO A 109 -9.83 13.57 0.08
C PRO A 109 -10.83 13.68 1.24
N GLN A 110 -11.85 14.52 1.05
CA GLN A 110 -12.98 14.67 1.98
C GLN A 110 -14.28 14.38 1.23
N PRO A 111 -14.65 13.10 1.07
CA PRO A 111 -15.86 12.74 0.36
C PRO A 111 -17.10 13.29 1.05
N LYS A 112 -18.13 13.60 0.26
CA LYS A 112 -19.35 14.22 0.79
C LYS A 112 -20.20 13.19 1.54
N PRO A 113 -20.93 13.58 2.59
CA PRO A 113 -21.95 12.72 3.19
C PRO A 113 -22.99 12.27 2.18
N ILE A 114 -23.48 11.03 2.32
CA ILE A 114 -24.53 10.46 1.48
C ILE A 114 -25.74 10.04 2.30
N ALA A 115 -26.90 10.04 1.66
CA ALA A 115 -28.10 9.46 2.27
C ALA A 115 -28.02 7.93 2.23
N GLN A 116 -28.33 7.30 3.37
CA GLN A 116 -28.28 5.85 3.50
C GLN A 116 -29.42 5.18 2.71
N PRO A 117 -29.12 4.19 1.84
CA PRO A 117 -30.16 3.45 1.14
C PRO A 117 -31.01 2.63 2.12
N ILE A 118 -32.33 2.70 1.95
CA ILE A 118 -33.30 2.06 2.85
C ILE A 118 -33.51 0.56 2.51
N ARG A 119 -33.18 0.14 1.27
CA ARG A 119 -33.47 -1.22 0.77
C ARG A 119 -32.18 -1.95 0.42
N MET A 120 -32.10 -3.22 0.79
CA MET A 120 -31.03 -4.12 0.34
C MET A 120 -31.17 -4.47 -1.14
N PRO A 121 -30.07 -4.55 -1.90
CA PRO A 121 -30.09 -5.09 -3.26
C PRO A 121 -30.53 -6.56 -3.32
N ALA A 122 -30.98 -7.03 -4.48
CA ALA A 122 -31.41 -8.40 -4.63
C ALA A 122 -30.20 -9.36 -4.57
N MET A 123 -30.38 -10.51 -3.92
CA MET A 123 -29.32 -11.52 -3.80
C MET A 123 -28.80 -11.97 -5.18
N THR A 124 -29.67 -12.06 -6.18
CA THR A 124 -29.30 -12.43 -7.56
C THR A 124 -28.33 -11.44 -8.19
N GLU A 125 -28.43 -10.14 -7.89
CA GLU A 125 -27.51 -9.11 -8.38
C GLU A 125 -26.13 -9.25 -7.71
N ILE A 126 -26.12 -9.51 -6.40
CA ILE A 126 -24.90 -9.78 -5.63
C ILE A 126 -24.17 -11.00 -6.18
N GLU A 127 -24.89 -12.11 -6.38
CA GLU A 127 -24.32 -13.34 -6.92
C GLU A 127 -23.84 -13.19 -8.38
N ALA A 128 -24.49 -12.36 -9.18
CA ALA A 128 -24.04 -12.06 -10.54
C ALA A 128 -22.72 -11.28 -10.53
N ALA A 129 -22.58 -10.28 -9.65
CA ALA A 129 -21.35 -9.52 -9.47
C ALA A 129 -20.19 -10.39 -8.96
N ILE A 130 -20.45 -11.32 -8.01
CA ILE A 130 -19.47 -12.31 -7.54
C ILE A 130 -18.94 -13.14 -8.71
N ARG A 131 -19.82 -13.76 -9.51
CA ARG A 131 -19.42 -14.58 -10.67
C ARG A 131 -18.63 -13.76 -11.69
N LEU A 132 -19.03 -12.50 -11.93
CA LEU A 132 -18.34 -11.64 -12.88
C LEU A 132 -16.90 -11.32 -12.42
N CYS A 133 -16.71 -11.04 -11.13
CA CYS A 133 -15.38 -10.79 -10.57
C CYS A 133 -14.51 -12.04 -10.58
N GLY A 134 -15.05 -13.19 -10.14
CA GLY A 134 -14.33 -14.48 -10.19
C GLY A 134 -13.87 -14.83 -11.61
N LYS A 135 -14.77 -14.74 -12.60
CA LYS A 135 -14.46 -14.97 -14.02
C LYS A 135 -13.44 -13.98 -14.57
N HIS A 136 -13.45 -12.73 -14.09
CA HIS A 136 -12.45 -11.74 -14.49
C HIS A 136 -11.04 -12.14 -14.04
N LEU A 137 -10.89 -12.53 -12.77
CA LEU A 137 -9.59 -12.97 -12.23
C LEU A 137 -9.06 -14.22 -12.94
N LEU A 138 -9.90 -15.25 -13.12
CA LEU A 138 -9.52 -16.49 -13.79
C LEU A 138 -9.14 -16.24 -15.27
N ARG A 139 -9.90 -15.39 -15.97
CA ARG A 139 -9.56 -15.01 -17.35
C ARG A 139 -8.25 -14.24 -17.44
N SER A 140 -8.00 -13.32 -16.50
CA SER A 140 -6.75 -12.55 -16.48
C SER A 140 -5.56 -13.47 -16.24
N PHE A 141 -5.66 -14.39 -15.28
CA PHE A 141 -4.65 -15.43 -15.05
C PHE A 141 -4.45 -16.30 -16.30
N GLY A 142 -5.51 -16.82 -16.90
CA GLY A 142 -5.41 -17.66 -18.10
C GLY A 142 -4.75 -16.95 -19.30
N LYS A 143 -4.90 -15.62 -19.40
CA LYS A 143 -4.28 -14.82 -20.46
C LYS A 143 -2.80 -14.51 -20.20
N HIS A 144 -2.40 -14.37 -18.94
CA HIS A 144 -1.11 -13.80 -18.57
C HIS A 144 -0.17 -14.77 -17.83
N GLY A 145 -0.69 -15.90 -17.33
CA GLY A 145 0.01 -16.80 -16.39
C GLY A 145 0.13 -16.25 -14.97
N PHE A 146 -0.52 -15.11 -14.69
CA PHE A 146 -0.62 -14.44 -13.39
C PHE A 146 -1.71 -13.37 -13.44
N ILE A 147 -2.10 -12.83 -12.28
CA ILE A 147 -3.03 -11.70 -12.21
C ILE A 147 -2.23 -10.39 -12.11
N PRO A 148 -2.32 -9.48 -13.09
CA PRO A 148 -1.47 -8.30 -13.13
C PRO A 148 -1.90 -7.24 -12.11
N THR A 149 -0.90 -6.54 -11.58
CA THR A 149 -1.06 -5.33 -10.77
C THR A 149 -0.16 -4.24 -11.34
N TYR A 150 -0.49 -2.99 -11.06
CA TYR A 150 0.13 -1.82 -11.64
C TYR A 150 0.62 -0.89 -10.53
N ALA A 151 1.76 -0.25 -10.76
CA ALA A 151 2.28 0.81 -9.90
C ALA A 151 2.47 2.10 -10.70
N ALA A 152 2.15 3.25 -10.11
CA ALA A 152 2.32 4.56 -10.70
C ALA A 152 2.84 5.57 -9.66
N PHE A 153 3.78 6.43 -10.06
CA PHE A 153 4.20 7.55 -9.23
C PHE A 153 3.16 8.67 -9.30
N ASN A 154 2.60 9.05 -8.15
CA ASN A 154 1.81 10.25 -8.03
C ASN A 154 2.74 11.43 -7.70
N LEU A 155 2.94 12.30 -8.70
CA LEU A 155 3.86 13.44 -8.60
C LEU A 155 3.33 14.58 -7.71
N ILE A 156 2.07 14.55 -7.28
CA ILE A 156 1.55 15.49 -6.27
C ILE A 156 2.02 15.14 -4.86
N GLY A 157 2.54 13.92 -4.65
CA GLY A 157 3.00 13.41 -3.36
C GLY A 157 1.89 13.13 -2.35
N ASP A 158 2.28 12.69 -1.16
CA ASP A 158 1.36 12.43 -0.05
C ASP A 158 1.14 13.72 0.77
N PRO A 159 -0.11 14.12 1.07
CA PRO A 159 -0.41 15.35 1.83
C PRO A 159 0.29 15.47 3.18
N ASP A 160 0.63 14.35 3.83
CA ASP A 160 1.25 14.33 5.16
C ASP A 160 2.76 14.57 5.12
N VAL A 161 3.40 14.44 3.96
CA VAL A 161 4.85 14.66 3.81
C VAL A 161 5.10 16.17 3.66
N ARG A 162 5.44 16.86 4.75
CA ARG A 162 5.87 18.26 4.76
C ARG A 162 7.39 18.33 4.94
N GLY A 163 7.93 19.51 5.26
CA GLY A 163 9.36 19.73 5.39
C GLY A 163 10.02 18.81 6.41
N LEU A 164 9.38 18.60 7.57
CA LEU A 164 9.88 17.71 8.63
C LEU A 164 9.95 16.25 8.15
N GLU A 165 8.84 15.71 7.65
CA GLU A 165 8.75 14.31 7.20
C GLU A 165 9.69 14.04 6.03
N PHE A 166 9.78 14.99 5.11
CA PHE A 166 10.72 14.93 3.98
C PHE A 166 12.17 14.84 4.47
N LEU A 167 12.56 15.66 5.46
CA LEU A 167 13.91 15.61 6.03
C LEU A 167 14.16 14.29 6.75
N SER A 168 13.21 13.83 7.58
CA SER A 168 13.29 12.54 8.28
C SER A 168 13.47 11.37 7.31
N ALA A 169 12.70 11.34 6.22
CA ALA A 169 12.90 10.36 5.15
C ALA A 169 14.29 10.51 4.53
N LEU A 170 14.65 11.72 4.09
CA LEU A 170 15.90 11.94 3.37
C LEU A 170 17.14 11.54 4.19
N THR A 171 17.14 11.76 5.50
CA THR A 171 18.22 11.31 6.39
C THR A 171 18.14 9.83 6.73
N GLY A 172 16.93 9.28 6.90
CA GLY A 172 16.67 7.91 7.32
C GLY A 172 16.85 6.81 6.27
N LEU A 173 16.75 7.16 4.99
CA LEU A 173 16.99 6.26 3.86
C LEU A 173 18.45 5.79 3.84
N ASN A 174 18.74 4.59 3.31
CA ASN A 174 20.12 4.09 3.23
C ASN A 174 20.75 4.32 1.85
N ALA A 175 20.03 4.02 0.77
CA ALA A 175 20.59 4.09 -0.58
C ALA A 175 20.60 5.52 -1.13
N ARG A 176 21.76 6.00 -1.58
CA ARG A 176 21.92 7.31 -2.24
C ARG A 176 20.97 7.49 -3.43
N GLY A 177 20.78 6.45 -4.25
CA GLY A 177 19.84 6.49 -5.36
C GLY A 177 18.40 6.80 -4.91
N TYR A 178 17.96 6.19 -3.80
CA TYR A 178 16.63 6.43 -3.24
C TYR A 178 16.53 7.83 -2.62
N LYS A 179 17.56 8.32 -1.93
CA LYS A 179 17.65 9.71 -1.44
C LYS A 179 17.54 10.73 -2.58
N ASN A 180 18.26 10.51 -3.68
CA ASN A 180 18.20 11.34 -4.89
C ASN A 180 16.77 11.39 -5.48
N SER A 181 16.10 10.24 -5.57
CA SER A 181 14.72 10.14 -6.06
C SER A 181 13.76 10.88 -5.13
N THR A 182 13.89 10.73 -3.80
CA THR A 182 13.10 11.45 -2.79
C THR A 182 13.27 12.96 -2.90
N LEU A 183 14.51 13.43 -3.04
CA LEU A 183 14.85 14.85 -3.21
C LEU A 183 14.20 15.45 -4.47
N LEU A 184 14.38 14.81 -5.63
CA LEU A 184 13.90 15.36 -6.90
C LEU A 184 12.39 15.25 -7.08
N PHE A 185 11.75 14.16 -6.63
CA PHE A 185 10.30 14.09 -6.67
C PHE A 185 9.66 15.16 -5.79
N ASN A 186 10.14 15.36 -4.56
CA ASN A 186 9.59 16.38 -3.67
C ASN A 186 9.91 17.81 -4.14
N LEU A 187 11.05 18.03 -4.80
CA LEU A 187 11.29 19.30 -5.48
C LEU A 187 10.29 19.54 -6.61
N ALA A 188 10.07 18.56 -7.49
CA ALA A 188 9.10 18.67 -8.58
C ALA A 188 7.67 18.89 -8.07
N ARG A 189 7.29 18.21 -6.99
CA ARG A 189 6.01 18.34 -6.30
C ARG A 189 5.68 19.80 -5.96
N VAL A 190 6.65 20.59 -5.49
CA VAL A 190 6.43 22.02 -5.16
C VAL A 190 5.94 22.79 -6.39
N PHE A 191 6.60 22.63 -7.53
CA PHE A 191 6.23 23.31 -8.77
C PHE A 191 4.89 22.81 -9.32
N ILE A 192 4.61 21.51 -9.18
CA ILE A 192 3.33 20.92 -9.61
C ILE A 192 2.19 21.47 -8.78
N ALA A 193 2.27 21.35 -7.45
CA ALA A 193 1.21 21.71 -6.52
C ALA A 193 0.87 23.21 -6.54
N ARG A 194 1.85 24.07 -6.84
CA ARG A 194 1.68 25.54 -6.91
C ARG A 194 1.42 26.05 -8.34
N SER A 195 1.02 25.18 -9.27
CA SER A 195 0.71 25.58 -10.65
C SER A 195 -0.60 24.96 -11.15
N PRO A 196 -1.18 25.49 -12.25
CA PRO A 196 -2.35 24.90 -12.89
C PRO A 196 -2.15 23.46 -13.39
N ALA A 197 -0.89 23.00 -13.53
CA ALA A 197 -0.59 21.62 -13.91
C ALA A 197 -1.07 20.59 -12.87
N SER A 198 -1.21 20.97 -11.60
CA SER A 198 -1.78 20.12 -10.54
C SER A 198 -3.15 19.55 -10.92
N GLN A 199 -4.01 20.32 -11.59
CA GLN A 199 -5.35 19.87 -11.98
C GLN A 199 -5.34 18.79 -13.08
N LEU A 200 -4.24 18.69 -13.84
CA LEU A 200 -4.04 17.65 -14.84
C LEU A 200 -3.35 16.43 -14.23
N ILE A 201 -2.37 16.65 -13.34
CA ILE A 201 -1.54 15.61 -12.73
C ILE A 201 -2.28 14.88 -11.61
N ASN A 202 -3.11 15.59 -10.84
CA ASN A 202 -3.92 15.04 -9.75
C ASN A 202 -5.37 15.57 -9.87
N PRO A 203 -6.14 15.05 -10.83
CA PRO A 203 -7.51 15.51 -11.06
C PRO A 203 -8.43 15.06 -9.91
N PRO A 204 -9.49 15.82 -9.56
CA PRO A 204 -10.40 15.45 -8.48
C PRO A 204 -11.10 14.09 -8.70
N TRP A 205 -11.22 13.27 -7.65
CA TRP A 205 -11.94 12.00 -7.70
C TRP A 205 -13.05 11.91 -6.65
N ARG A 206 -13.76 10.78 -6.66
CA ARG A 206 -14.82 10.44 -5.70
C ARG A 206 -14.37 9.25 -4.87
N GLY A 207 -14.78 9.21 -3.61
CA GLY A 207 -14.29 8.21 -2.67
C GLY A 207 -12.94 8.59 -2.07
N ILE A 208 -12.38 7.65 -1.32
CA ILE A 208 -11.12 7.81 -0.60
C ILE A 208 -9.97 7.27 -1.47
N ALA A 209 -10.06 6.00 -1.88
CA ALA A 209 -9.05 5.38 -2.72
C ALA A 209 -8.89 6.11 -4.06
N GLU A 210 -7.66 6.49 -4.41
CA GLU A 210 -7.41 7.25 -5.62
C GLU A 210 -7.55 6.35 -6.87
N PRO A 211 -8.30 6.75 -7.91
CA PRO A 211 -8.31 6.03 -9.17
C PRO A 211 -6.92 6.06 -9.81
N MET A 212 -6.44 4.92 -10.30
CA MET A 212 -5.15 4.89 -11.00
C MET A 212 -5.28 5.45 -12.41
N TRP A 213 -4.52 6.51 -12.69
CA TRP A 213 -4.52 7.18 -13.99
C TRP A 213 -3.45 6.63 -14.94
N GLU A 214 -3.77 6.67 -16.23
CA GLU A 214 -2.84 6.39 -17.34
C GLU A 214 -2.15 7.70 -17.77
N PRO A 215 -0.92 7.67 -18.35
CA PRO A 215 -0.37 6.54 -19.12
C PRO A 215 0.84 5.80 -18.56
N VAL A 216 1.50 6.28 -17.49
CA VAL A 216 2.75 5.65 -17.00
C VAL A 216 2.44 4.72 -15.83
N GLN A 217 2.07 3.49 -16.14
CA GLN A 217 1.85 2.42 -15.18
C GLN A 217 2.85 1.29 -15.43
N ILE A 218 3.49 0.83 -14.36
CA ILE A 218 4.40 -0.32 -14.41
C ILE A 218 3.59 -1.55 -14.05
N ARG A 219 3.33 -2.40 -15.04
CA ARG A 219 2.70 -3.72 -14.80
C ARG A 219 3.71 -4.66 -14.16
N HIS A 220 3.30 -5.34 -13.09
CA HIS A 220 4.12 -6.35 -12.41
C HIS A 220 3.29 -7.40 -11.67
N ARG A 221 4.00 -8.40 -11.13
CA ARG A 221 3.49 -9.46 -10.25
C ARG A 221 4.33 -9.46 -8.98
N SER A 222 3.71 -9.61 -7.81
CA SER A 222 4.41 -9.79 -6.53
C SER A 222 3.86 -11.01 -5.79
N ALA A 223 4.65 -11.60 -4.88
CA ALA A 223 4.14 -12.66 -3.99
C ALA A 223 3.05 -12.11 -3.06
N TYR A 224 3.20 -10.86 -2.62
CA TYR A 224 2.18 -10.14 -1.86
C TYR A 224 0.83 -10.13 -2.59
N TYR A 225 0.80 -9.79 -3.89
CA TYR A 225 -0.46 -9.76 -4.65
C TYR A 225 -1.06 -11.15 -4.82
N ASP A 226 -0.22 -12.15 -5.15
CA ASP A 226 -0.65 -13.53 -5.33
C ASP A 226 -1.23 -14.14 -4.04
N ALA A 227 -0.76 -13.71 -2.86
CA ALA A 227 -1.35 -14.09 -1.57
C ALA A 227 -2.80 -13.57 -1.43
N PHE A 228 -3.04 -12.29 -1.72
CA PHE A 228 -4.41 -11.72 -1.68
C PHE A 228 -5.32 -12.27 -2.77
N PHE A 229 -4.80 -12.50 -3.98
CA PHE A 229 -5.58 -13.14 -5.04
C PHE A 229 -5.94 -14.60 -4.71
N THR A 230 -5.07 -15.32 -4.00
CA THR A 230 -5.39 -16.63 -3.44
C THR A 230 -6.59 -16.56 -2.51
N GLU A 231 -6.60 -15.62 -1.55
CA GLU A 231 -7.72 -15.45 -0.61
C GLU A 231 -9.04 -15.08 -1.32
N ALA A 232 -8.97 -14.22 -2.34
CA ALA A 232 -10.14 -13.83 -3.11
C ALA A 232 -10.75 -15.01 -3.87
N LEU A 233 -9.92 -15.87 -4.47
CA LEU A 233 -10.39 -17.08 -5.17
C LEU A 233 -10.86 -18.17 -4.20
N LEU A 234 -10.22 -18.32 -3.02
CA LEU A 234 -10.74 -19.18 -1.96
C LEU A 234 -12.14 -18.74 -1.53
N SER A 235 -12.33 -17.44 -1.29
CA SER A 235 -13.64 -16.85 -0.98
C SER A 235 -14.66 -17.12 -2.09
N TYR A 236 -14.26 -17.06 -3.36
CA TYR A 236 -15.14 -17.39 -4.49
C TYR A 236 -15.58 -18.86 -4.47
N VAL A 237 -14.65 -19.79 -4.25
CA VAL A 237 -14.95 -21.22 -4.15
C VAL A 237 -15.91 -21.49 -2.99
N GLU A 238 -15.66 -20.90 -1.82
CA GLU A 238 -16.50 -21.04 -0.62
C GLU A 238 -17.94 -20.55 -0.82
N THR A 239 -18.19 -19.63 -1.75
CA THR A 239 -19.56 -19.20 -2.05
C THR A 239 -20.42 -20.31 -2.67
N GLY A 240 -19.80 -21.33 -3.27
CA GLY A 240 -20.47 -22.34 -4.10
C GLY A 240 -20.89 -21.84 -5.48
N LEU A 241 -20.67 -20.56 -5.80
CA LEU A 241 -21.01 -19.96 -7.11
C LEU A 241 -19.97 -20.27 -8.19
N ALA A 242 -18.81 -20.78 -7.78
CA ALA A 242 -17.73 -21.19 -8.65
C ALA A 242 -17.92 -22.59 -9.24
N SER A 243 -19.10 -23.23 -9.16
CA SER A 243 -19.29 -24.65 -9.54
C SER A 243 -18.71 -25.00 -10.91
N ASP A 244 -18.91 -24.15 -11.91
CA ASP A 244 -18.41 -24.35 -13.28
C ASP A 244 -16.92 -24.03 -13.43
N ASP A 245 -16.38 -23.23 -12.51
CA ASP A 245 -15.02 -22.69 -12.52
C ASP A 245 -14.13 -23.33 -11.42
N ALA A 246 -14.65 -24.27 -10.62
CA ALA A 246 -14.05 -24.66 -9.34
C ALA A 246 -12.66 -25.28 -9.52
N VAL A 247 -12.52 -26.18 -10.49
CA VAL A 247 -11.23 -26.81 -10.82
C VAL A 247 -10.23 -25.75 -11.28
N ALA A 248 -10.64 -24.85 -12.18
CA ALA A 248 -9.77 -23.78 -12.67
C ALA A 248 -9.35 -22.83 -11.53
N ALA A 249 -10.24 -22.51 -10.60
CA ALA A 249 -9.92 -21.70 -9.43
C ALA A 249 -8.88 -22.40 -8.54
N GLN A 250 -9.04 -23.69 -8.27
CA GLN A 250 -8.08 -24.47 -7.47
C GLN A 250 -6.71 -24.57 -8.15
N ASP A 251 -6.65 -24.80 -9.45
CA ASP A 251 -5.40 -24.84 -10.21
C ASP A 251 -4.66 -23.48 -10.15
N VAL A 252 -5.41 -22.38 -10.28
CA VAL A 252 -4.87 -21.02 -10.18
C VAL A 252 -4.37 -20.71 -8.77
N ILE A 253 -5.13 -21.08 -7.73
CA ILE A 253 -4.72 -20.95 -6.32
C ILE A 253 -3.40 -21.71 -6.09
N ALA A 254 -3.32 -22.98 -6.51
CA ALA A 254 -2.12 -23.79 -6.35
C ALA A 254 -0.91 -23.18 -7.06
N ALA A 255 -1.10 -22.61 -8.26
CA ALA A 255 -0.03 -21.95 -9.01
C ALA A 255 0.48 -20.67 -8.34
N MET A 256 -0.41 -19.87 -7.73
CA MET A 256 -0.05 -18.67 -6.97
C MET A 256 0.66 -19.02 -5.66
N VAL A 257 0.16 -20.01 -4.91
CA VAL A 257 0.84 -20.50 -3.69
C VAL A 257 2.23 -21.04 -3.99
N LYS A 258 2.37 -21.85 -5.05
CA LYS A 258 3.68 -22.36 -5.49
C LYS A 258 4.65 -21.21 -5.78
N PHE A 259 4.15 -20.14 -6.37
CA PHE A 259 4.95 -18.98 -6.69
C PHE A 259 5.39 -18.18 -5.46
N CYS A 260 4.52 -18.05 -4.46
CA CYS A 260 4.85 -17.40 -3.19
C CYS A 260 5.93 -18.19 -2.45
N LEU A 261 5.76 -19.50 -2.27
CA LEU A 261 6.66 -20.31 -1.41
C LEU A 261 7.92 -20.83 -2.11
N GLY A 262 7.95 -20.87 -3.44
CA GLY A 262 9.09 -21.37 -4.21
C GLY A 262 9.90 -20.25 -4.87
N PRO A 263 9.50 -19.77 -6.07
CA PRO A 263 10.20 -18.71 -6.80
C PRO A 263 10.46 -17.41 -6.04
N SER A 264 9.64 -17.06 -5.05
CA SER A 264 9.78 -15.82 -4.27
C SER A 264 10.50 -16.02 -2.92
N ARG A 265 10.90 -17.25 -2.60
CA ARG A 265 11.62 -17.57 -1.38
C ARG A 265 13.08 -17.16 -1.49
N GLU A 266 13.60 -16.54 -0.43
CA GLU A 266 15.02 -16.29 -0.25
C GLU A 266 15.44 -16.54 1.19
N ALA A 267 16.73 -16.85 1.39
CA ALA A 267 17.31 -17.02 2.72
C ALA A 267 17.96 -15.72 3.19
N VAL A 268 17.66 -15.29 4.41
CA VAL A 268 18.22 -14.10 5.04
C VAL A 268 18.85 -14.43 6.38
N ARG A 269 19.65 -13.50 6.91
CA ARG A 269 20.21 -13.61 8.27
C ARG A 269 19.24 -13.02 9.27
N ALA A 270 18.91 -13.79 10.29
CA ALA A 270 18.18 -13.31 11.45
C ALA A 270 19.10 -12.54 12.43
N HIS A 271 18.49 -11.76 13.32
CA HIS A 271 19.22 -10.99 14.33
C HIS A 271 19.99 -11.86 15.34
N ASP A 272 19.59 -13.11 15.51
CA ASP A 272 20.29 -14.11 16.33
C ASP A 272 21.46 -14.79 15.59
N GLY A 273 21.71 -14.42 14.33
CA GLY A 273 22.73 -14.99 13.45
C GLY A 273 22.29 -16.24 12.68
N GLY A 274 21.08 -16.75 12.92
CA GLY A 274 20.48 -17.85 12.20
C GLY A 274 20.15 -17.52 10.73
N ILE A 275 19.86 -18.57 9.96
CA ILE A 275 19.34 -18.42 8.59
C ILE A 275 17.85 -18.73 8.63
N VAL A 276 17.05 -17.83 8.06
CA VAL A 276 15.59 -17.93 8.00
C VAL A 276 15.16 -17.76 6.55
N ASP A 277 14.22 -18.58 6.10
CA ASP A 277 13.60 -18.44 4.79
C ASP A 277 12.46 -17.41 4.86
N VAL A 278 12.52 -16.40 4.01
CA VAL A 278 11.52 -15.32 3.89
C VAL A 278 11.04 -15.22 2.45
N ILE A 279 9.98 -14.44 2.23
CA ILE A 279 9.41 -14.24 0.88
C ILE A 279 9.64 -12.81 0.43
N SER A 280 10.38 -12.62 -0.66
CA SER A 280 10.53 -11.32 -1.30
C SER A 280 9.31 -11.01 -2.16
N ALA A 281 8.77 -9.79 -2.06
CA ALA A 281 7.66 -9.34 -2.91
C ALA A 281 7.96 -9.57 -4.40
N LEU A 282 9.18 -9.25 -4.85
CA LEU A 282 9.60 -9.37 -6.23
C LEU A 282 10.72 -10.40 -6.35
N ALA A 283 10.37 -11.60 -6.84
CA ALA A 283 11.37 -12.66 -7.05
C ALA A 283 12.56 -12.20 -7.91
N PRO A 284 13.78 -12.66 -7.60
CA PRO A 284 14.95 -12.37 -8.39
C PRO A 284 14.87 -12.97 -9.80
N ALA A 285 15.73 -12.48 -10.70
CA ALA A 285 15.90 -13.07 -12.04
C ALA A 285 16.25 -14.58 -11.94
N PRO A 286 15.86 -15.43 -12.90
CA PRO A 286 15.41 -15.12 -14.26
C PRO A 286 13.90 -14.90 -14.43
N HIS A 287 13.08 -14.90 -13.38
CA HIS A 287 11.62 -14.82 -13.52
C HIS A 287 11.18 -13.40 -13.98
N PRO A 288 10.88 -13.14 -15.27
CA PRO A 288 10.65 -11.79 -15.74
C PRO A 288 9.18 -11.43 -15.52
N ARG A 289 8.87 -10.90 -14.34
CA ARG A 289 7.57 -10.27 -14.03
C ARG A 289 7.46 -8.87 -14.64
N PHE A 290 8.60 -8.31 -15.04
CA PHE A 290 8.77 -7.03 -15.71
C PHE A 290 9.24 -7.25 -17.15
N SER A 291 8.82 -6.37 -18.08
CA SER A 291 9.55 -6.27 -19.34
C SER A 291 10.99 -5.81 -19.05
N ARG A 292 11.97 -6.25 -19.85
CA ARG A 292 13.37 -5.81 -19.71
C ARG A 292 13.48 -4.27 -19.68
N PHE A 293 12.62 -3.60 -20.46
CA PHE A 293 12.49 -2.15 -20.46
C PHE A 293 12.14 -1.57 -19.08
N PHE A 294 11.10 -2.09 -18.41
CA PHE A 294 10.73 -1.61 -17.08
C PHE A 294 11.73 -2.01 -15.99
N ALA A 295 12.39 -3.16 -16.13
CA ALA A 295 13.47 -3.55 -15.23
C ALA A 295 14.64 -2.56 -15.31
N GLN A 296 15.05 -2.17 -16.52
CA GLN A 296 16.08 -1.16 -16.71
C GLN A 296 15.66 0.21 -16.17
N ILE A 297 14.42 0.64 -16.43
CA ILE A 297 13.91 1.90 -15.88
C ILE A 297 13.93 1.89 -14.35
N LYS A 298 13.47 0.82 -13.70
CA LYS A 298 13.51 0.72 -12.24
C LYS A 298 14.94 0.80 -11.70
N GLN A 299 15.86 0.06 -12.30
CA GLN A 299 17.28 0.12 -11.93
C GLN A 299 17.84 1.54 -12.11
N ASP A 300 17.53 2.20 -13.22
CA ASP A 300 17.97 3.54 -13.56
C ASP A 300 17.42 4.63 -12.63
N LEU A 301 16.28 4.37 -11.99
CA LEU A 301 15.64 5.25 -11.02
C LEU A 301 16.02 4.92 -9.56
N GLY A 302 16.94 3.97 -9.34
CA GLY A 302 17.43 3.61 -8.00
C GLY A 302 16.58 2.58 -7.27
N PHE A 303 15.69 1.87 -7.97
CA PHE A 303 14.81 0.82 -7.44
C PHE A 303 15.23 -0.59 -7.86
N GLY A 304 16.55 -0.80 -8.04
CA GLY A 304 17.11 -2.06 -8.56
C GLY A 304 17.38 -3.13 -7.49
N ILE A 305 17.38 -2.76 -6.21
CA ILE A 305 17.61 -3.68 -5.09
C ILE A 305 16.24 -4.07 -4.53
N TYR A 306 15.93 -5.35 -4.57
CA TYR A 306 14.75 -5.92 -3.95
C TYR A 306 15.15 -6.51 -2.60
N VAL A 307 14.34 -6.22 -1.59
CA VAL A 307 14.49 -6.76 -0.25
C VAL A 307 13.16 -7.39 0.17
N PRO A 308 13.19 -8.40 1.04
CA PRO A 308 11.97 -8.95 1.61
C PRO A 308 11.37 -7.99 2.63
N ASP A 309 10.09 -8.23 2.93
CA ASP A 309 9.30 -7.46 3.88
C ASP A 309 8.44 -8.41 4.71
N CYS A 310 8.10 -7.94 5.91
CA CYS A 310 7.40 -8.74 6.90
C CYS A 310 5.98 -9.11 6.43
N ASP A 311 5.25 -8.21 5.76
CA ASP A 311 3.89 -8.44 5.26
C ASP A 311 3.85 -9.47 4.13
N THR A 312 4.71 -9.36 3.10
CA THR A 312 4.76 -10.36 2.02
C THR A 312 4.99 -11.75 2.57
N THR A 313 5.92 -11.88 3.52
CA THR A 313 6.23 -13.18 4.14
C THR A 313 5.04 -13.71 4.93
N ALA A 314 4.43 -12.88 5.78
CA ALA A 314 3.27 -13.25 6.58
C ALA A 314 2.04 -13.61 5.72
N CYS A 315 1.68 -12.77 4.74
CA CYS A 315 0.55 -13.00 3.84
C CYS A 315 0.77 -14.27 3.00
N SER A 316 1.99 -14.53 2.51
CA SER A 316 2.29 -15.72 1.72
C SER A 316 2.09 -17.01 2.51
N PHE A 317 2.57 -17.05 3.76
CA PHE A 317 2.36 -18.18 4.66
C PHE A 317 0.88 -18.34 5.05
N SER A 318 0.20 -17.22 5.33
CA SER A 318 -1.23 -17.21 5.64
C SER A 318 -2.06 -17.79 4.49
N ALA A 319 -1.87 -17.28 3.27
CA ALA A 319 -2.57 -17.72 2.08
C ALA A 319 -2.28 -19.20 1.75
N ALA A 320 -1.02 -19.63 1.87
CA ALA A 320 -0.65 -21.03 1.69
C ALA A 320 -1.31 -21.95 2.72
N THR A 321 -1.36 -21.53 3.99
CA THR A 321 -2.02 -22.29 5.06
C THR A 321 -3.52 -22.42 4.79
N GLN A 322 -4.18 -21.34 4.35
CA GLN A 322 -5.60 -21.35 3.96
C GLN A 322 -5.86 -22.25 2.76
N ALA A 323 -4.96 -22.27 1.79
CA ALA A 323 -5.04 -23.14 0.62
C ALA A 323 -4.72 -24.62 0.92
N GLY A 324 -4.40 -24.97 2.17
CA GLY A 324 -4.07 -26.34 2.57
C GLY A 324 -2.72 -26.82 2.03
N ALA A 325 -1.78 -25.91 1.77
CA ALA A 325 -0.45 -26.27 1.29
C ALA A 325 0.35 -27.06 2.34
N ASN A 326 1.18 -27.99 1.86
CA ASN A 326 2.05 -28.82 2.67
C ASN A 326 3.52 -28.61 2.27
N ASP A 327 4.01 -27.38 2.42
CA ASP A 327 5.41 -27.02 2.19
C ASP A 327 6.13 -26.92 3.54
N ALA A 328 7.35 -27.49 3.62
CA ALA A 328 8.16 -27.51 4.84
C ALA A 328 8.51 -26.11 5.36
N ILE A 329 8.50 -25.08 4.50
CA ILE A 329 8.71 -23.70 4.95
C ILE A 329 7.66 -23.28 5.99
N LEU A 330 6.44 -23.82 5.94
CA LEU A 330 5.35 -23.47 6.86
C LEU A 330 5.59 -23.96 8.29
N ASP A 331 6.51 -24.91 8.50
CA ASP A 331 6.90 -25.36 9.84
C ASP A 331 7.85 -24.39 10.54
N GLN A 332 8.37 -23.38 9.81
CA GLN A 332 9.18 -22.31 10.37
C GLN A 332 8.30 -21.31 11.15
N PRO A 333 8.48 -21.17 12.48
CA PRO A 333 7.72 -20.23 13.29
C PRO A 333 8.20 -18.79 13.05
N LEU A 334 7.55 -18.08 12.12
CA LEU A 334 7.95 -16.71 11.76
C LEU A 334 7.97 -15.74 12.95
N VAL A 335 7.17 -15.99 13.98
CA VAL A 335 7.16 -15.17 15.21
C VAL A 335 8.53 -15.14 15.92
N ASP A 336 9.33 -16.20 15.82
CA ASP A 336 10.68 -16.22 16.40
C ASP A 336 11.59 -15.25 15.65
N PHE A 337 11.46 -15.21 14.32
CA PHE A 337 12.19 -14.28 13.46
C PHE A 337 11.73 -12.83 13.66
N TYR A 338 10.42 -12.58 13.67
CA TYR A 338 9.85 -11.25 13.85
C TYR A 338 10.14 -10.65 15.22
N ALA A 339 10.42 -11.45 16.25
CA ALA A 339 10.85 -10.93 17.55
C ALA A 339 12.11 -10.05 17.45
N GLY A 340 13.01 -10.32 16.49
CA GLY A 340 14.18 -9.48 16.22
C GLY A 340 13.88 -8.13 15.57
N TYR A 341 12.68 -7.98 15.01
CA TYR A 341 12.18 -6.76 14.35
C TYR A 341 11.14 -6.02 15.21
N GLN A 342 10.90 -6.48 16.45
CA GLN A 342 9.94 -5.88 17.36
C GLN A 342 10.55 -4.69 18.12
N VAL A 343 9.94 -3.52 17.98
CA VAL A 343 10.30 -2.29 18.67
C VAL A 343 10.04 -2.43 20.18
N GLY A 344 10.90 -1.90 21.06
CA GLY A 344 10.72 -1.95 22.52
C GLY A 344 11.38 -0.81 23.28
N ASP A 345 11.33 -0.80 24.62
CA ASP A 345 11.93 0.27 25.42
C ASP A 345 13.47 0.29 25.30
N GLY A 346 14.04 1.32 24.67
CA GLY A 346 15.47 1.46 24.41
C GLY A 346 15.77 2.23 23.11
N SER A 347 17.04 2.25 22.65
CA SER A 347 17.39 2.87 21.37
C SER A 347 16.83 2.04 20.21
N ASN A 348 15.58 2.33 19.82
CA ASN A 348 14.93 1.81 18.62
C ASN A 348 15.46 2.45 17.32
N GLU A 349 16.35 3.45 17.43
CA GLU A 349 17.02 4.09 16.29
C GLU A 349 17.63 3.12 15.27
N PRO A 350 18.16 1.92 15.62
CA PRO A 350 18.64 0.96 14.62
C PRO A 350 17.53 0.34 13.77
N LEU A 351 16.31 0.23 14.33
CA LEU A 351 15.17 -0.45 13.70
C LEU A 351 14.25 0.51 12.96
N VAL A 352 14.00 1.72 13.48
CA VAL A 352 13.17 2.73 12.82
C VAL A 352 14.06 3.89 12.38
N THR A 353 14.45 3.89 11.11
CA THR A 353 15.31 4.95 10.54
C THR A 353 14.50 6.02 9.82
N VAL A 354 13.27 5.72 9.39
CA VAL A 354 12.35 6.62 8.65
C VAL A 354 11.05 6.81 9.47
N PRO A 355 11.06 7.62 10.54
CA PRO A 355 9.93 7.77 11.46
C PRO A 355 8.84 8.71 10.91
N LEU A 356 8.16 8.30 9.83
CA LEU A 356 7.11 9.11 9.19
C LEU A 356 5.78 9.11 9.95
N ASN A 357 5.56 8.14 10.84
CA ASN A 357 4.37 8.01 11.67
C ASN A 357 4.71 8.38 13.12
N ASP A 358 5.42 9.47 13.35
CA ASP A 358 5.82 9.94 14.68
C ASP A 358 4.63 10.25 15.63
N ASN A 359 3.41 10.24 15.10
CA ASN A 359 2.17 10.42 15.83
C ASN A 359 1.65 9.14 16.51
N ILE A 360 2.31 7.99 16.37
CA ILE A 360 1.91 6.74 17.03
C ILE A 360 3.03 6.21 17.93
N ASP A 361 2.64 5.48 18.97
CA ASP A 361 3.55 4.76 19.83
C ASP A 361 3.94 3.42 19.17
N TYR A 362 5.21 3.23 18.88
CA TYR A 362 5.73 2.06 18.18
C TYR A 362 6.01 0.86 19.09
N ASP A 363 6.01 1.01 20.42
CA ASP A 363 6.37 -0.11 21.31
C ASP A 363 5.53 -1.35 20.97
N GLY A 364 6.19 -2.51 20.89
CA GLY A 364 5.57 -3.81 20.61
C GLY A 364 5.23 -4.06 19.13
N GLY A 365 5.29 -3.06 18.25
CA GLY A 365 5.10 -3.25 16.82
C GLY A 365 6.35 -3.79 16.11
N ILE A 366 6.13 -4.36 14.92
CA ILE A 366 7.13 -4.92 14.01
C ILE A 366 7.39 -3.93 12.87
N VAL A 367 8.67 -3.68 12.59
CA VAL A 367 9.09 -2.85 11.43
C VAL A 367 8.95 -3.60 10.10
N THR A 368 8.85 -2.85 9.01
CA THR A 368 8.42 -3.38 7.70
C THR A 368 9.48 -4.22 6.99
N TRP A 369 10.69 -3.67 6.85
CA TRP A 369 11.68 -4.19 5.91
C TRP A 369 12.66 -5.15 6.57
N ILE A 370 13.02 -6.20 5.83
CA ILE A 370 14.00 -7.21 6.20
C ILE A 370 15.26 -6.98 5.37
N ASP A 371 16.43 -7.08 5.99
CA ASP A 371 17.70 -6.97 5.26
C ASP A 371 17.87 -8.21 4.36
N ASN A 372 18.32 -8.03 3.11
CA ASN A 372 18.62 -9.17 2.25
C ASN A 372 19.88 -9.92 2.73
N LEU A 373 20.24 -11.03 2.07
CA LEU A 373 21.41 -11.83 2.47
C LEU A 373 22.74 -11.04 2.49
N ALA A 374 22.86 -9.99 1.68
CA ALA A 374 24.00 -9.10 1.64
C ALA A 374 23.97 -8.01 2.73
N GLY A 375 22.93 -7.97 3.57
CA GLY A 375 22.72 -6.95 4.60
C GLY A 375 22.22 -5.63 4.03
N GLU A 376 21.65 -5.62 2.82
CA GLU A 376 21.16 -4.40 2.18
C GLU A 376 19.71 -4.13 2.56
N ARG A 377 19.43 -2.86 2.89
CA ARG A 377 18.09 -2.32 3.10
C ARG A 377 17.99 -0.91 2.53
N PRO A 378 17.77 -0.73 1.22
CA PRO A 378 17.92 0.58 0.56
C PRO A 378 16.94 1.65 1.06
N TYR A 379 15.77 1.23 1.55
CA TYR A 379 14.63 2.09 1.89
C TYR A 379 14.67 2.64 3.33
N GLY A 380 15.74 2.41 4.08
CA GLY A 380 15.67 2.60 5.53
C GLY A 380 14.64 1.64 6.13
N ASN A 381 14.10 1.96 7.30
CA ASN A 381 13.02 1.15 7.88
C ASN A 381 12.05 1.98 8.70
N ASP A 382 10.82 1.51 8.73
CA ASP A 382 9.67 2.19 9.29
C ASP A 382 8.65 1.16 9.81
N LEU A 383 7.55 1.66 10.35
CA LEU A 383 6.50 0.82 10.92
C LEU A 383 5.14 1.28 10.39
N ASP A 384 4.46 0.37 9.69
CA ASP A 384 3.04 0.52 9.33
C ASP A 384 2.16 -0.37 10.23
N PRO A 385 1.12 0.19 10.85
CA PRO A 385 0.25 -0.59 11.72
C PRO A 385 -0.51 -1.72 11.02
N THR A 386 -0.82 -1.58 9.73
CA THR A 386 -1.60 -2.57 8.97
C THR A 386 -0.81 -3.86 8.77
N LEU A 387 0.49 -3.77 8.49
CA LEU A 387 1.40 -4.92 8.32
C LEU A 387 1.43 -5.82 9.56
N ASN A 388 1.35 -5.19 10.74
CA ASN A 388 1.36 -5.91 12.02
C ASN A 388 0.12 -6.81 12.18
N LEU A 389 -0.98 -6.50 11.51
CA LEU A 389 -2.18 -7.35 11.48
C LEU A 389 -1.95 -8.65 10.69
N ASP A 390 -1.16 -8.61 9.61
CA ASP A 390 -0.81 -9.81 8.84
C ASP A 390 0.12 -10.74 9.65
N VAL A 391 1.02 -10.18 10.47
CA VAL A 391 1.85 -10.95 11.43
C VAL A 391 1.00 -11.64 12.49
N LEU A 392 -0.01 -10.95 13.03
CA LEU A 392 -0.98 -11.56 13.94
C LEU A 392 -1.78 -12.66 13.24
N GLU A 393 -2.33 -12.39 12.05
CA GLU A 393 -3.15 -13.33 11.29
C GLU A 393 -2.40 -14.63 11.00
N VAL A 394 -1.19 -14.56 10.45
CA VAL A 394 -0.40 -15.76 10.11
C VAL A 394 -0.09 -16.59 11.35
N SER A 395 0.15 -15.92 12.49
CA SER A 395 0.44 -16.57 13.77
C SER A 395 -0.80 -17.26 14.34
N PHE A 396 -1.99 -16.69 14.17
CA PHE A 396 -3.24 -17.32 14.57
C PHE A 396 -3.53 -18.57 13.71
N ARG A 397 -3.39 -18.45 12.39
CA ARG A 397 -3.62 -19.58 11.48
C ARG A 397 -2.66 -20.74 11.68
N ASN A 398 -1.45 -20.45 12.17
CA ASN A 398 -0.43 -21.45 12.48
C ASN A 398 -0.26 -21.69 13.99
N CYS A 399 -1.21 -21.25 14.83
CA CYS A 399 -1.06 -21.25 16.29
C CYS A 399 -0.64 -22.60 16.87
N ALA A 400 -1.32 -23.68 16.45
CA ALA A 400 -0.99 -25.05 16.87
C ALA A 400 0.32 -25.55 16.23
N ARG A 401 0.51 -25.35 14.92
CA ARG A 401 1.73 -25.76 14.18
C ARG A 401 2.99 -25.16 14.81
N TRP A 402 2.92 -23.88 15.17
CA TRP A 402 4.03 -23.13 15.76
C TRP A 402 4.03 -23.12 17.28
N ARG A 403 3.14 -23.88 17.94
CA ARG A 403 3.10 -24.01 19.40
C ARG A 403 3.14 -22.65 20.10
N ILE A 404 2.34 -21.71 19.60
CA ILE A 404 2.38 -20.30 20.01
C ILE A 404 2.06 -20.16 21.50
N VAL A 405 1.02 -20.83 21.96
CA VAL A 405 0.55 -20.74 23.35
C VAL A 405 1.51 -21.47 24.29
N GLU A 406 2.08 -22.59 23.83
CA GLU A 406 2.98 -23.43 24.61
C GLU A 406 4.39 -22.87 24.73
N THR A 407 4.76 -21.88 23.90
CA THR A 407 6.10 -21.29 23.88
C THR A 407 6.04 -19.87 24.44
N PRO A 408 6.49 -19.63 25.69
CA PRO A 408 6.31 -18.34 26.37
C PRO A 408 6.84 -17.13 25.60
N ALA A 409 7.99 -17.26 24.93
CA ALA A 409 8.57 -16.18 24.13
C ALA A 409 7.68 -15.80 22.94
N ARG A 410 7.13 -16.78 22.22
CA ARG A 410 6.22 -16.55 21.08
C ARG A 410 4.93 -15.85 21.52
N LEU A 411 4.37 -16.32 22.64
CA LEU A 411 3.19 -15.70 23.23
C LEU A 411 3.45 -14.26 23.67
N ALA A 412 4.61 -13.98 24.27
CA ALA A 412 5.00 -12.64 24.67
C ALA A 412 5.15 -11.70 23.46
N THR A 413 5.79 -12.15 22.37
CA THR A 413 5.90 -11.37 21.13
C THR A 413 4.53 -10.98 20.59
N LEU A 414 3.58 -11.92 20.50
CA LEU A 414 2.24 -11.63 20.00
C LEU A 414 1.47 -10.67 20.90
N ARG A 415 1.53 -10.86 22.23
CA ARG A 415 0.85 -9.97 23.19
C ARG A 415 1.30 -8.52 23.03
N ARG A 416 2.60 -8.30 22.82
CA ARG A 416 3.14 -6.95 22.57
C ARG A 416 2.60 -6.33 21.28
N ILE A 417 2.40 -7.12 20.21
CA ILE A 417 1.76 -6.63 18.97
C ILE A 417 0.27 -6.31 19.23
N VAL A 418 -0.43 -7.13 20.02
CA VAL A 418 -1.82 -6.87 20.40
C VAL A 418 -1.92 -5.56 21.20
N ASP A 419 -1.01 -5.34 22.14
CA ASP A 419 -0.96 -4.10 22.94
C ASP A 419 -0.67 -2.88 22.08
N PHE A 420 0.24 -2.98 21.10
CA PHE A 420 0.48 -1.96 20.08
C PHE A 420 -0.82 -1.60 19.33
N GLN A 421 -1.52 -2.59 18.78
CA GLN A 421 -2.78 -2.37 18.06
C GLN A 421 -3.86 -1.78 18.97
N ARG A 422 -3.93 -2.23 20.22
CA ARG A 422 -4.88 -1.70 21.22
C ARG A 422 -4.63 -0.22 21.45
N ARG A 423 -3.38 0.21 21.62
CA ARG A 423 -3.02 1.63 21.82
C ARG A 423 -3.38 2.47 20.59
N LEU A 424 -3.04 2.01 19.38
CA LEU A 424 -3.38 2.66 18.12
C LEU A 424 -4.90 2.86 17.96
N VAL A 425 -5.69 1.82 18.24
CA VAL A 425 -7.15 1.88 18.08
C VAL A 425 -7.78 2.72 19.20
N ALA A 426 -7.29 2.59 20.43
CA ALA A 426 -7.80 3.36 21.57
C ALA A 426 -7.64 4.88 21.36
N SER A 427 -6.51 5.32 20.79
CA SER A 427 -6.25 6.73 20.47
C SER A 427 -7.02 7.25 19.25
N GLY A 428 -7.60 6.36 18.43
CA GLY A 428 -8.23 6.71 17.16
C GLY A 428 -7.25 6.91 16.00
N HIS A 429 -5.94 6.70 16.21
CA HIS A 429 -4.93 6.90 15.18
C HIS A 429 -5.01 5.91 14.01
N PHE A 430 -5.69 4.76 14.19
CA PHE A 430 -5.97 3.82 13.11
C PHE A 430 -6.82 4.40 11.97
N ALA A 431 -7.57 5.48 12.23
CA ALA A 431 -8.39 6.19 11.25
C ALA A 431 -7.66 7.39 10.63
N ASN A 432 -6.43 7.69 11.08
CA ASN A 432 -5.67 8.86 10.64
C ASN A 432 -4.71 8.49 9.50
N PRO A 433 -4.85 9.06 8.28
CA PRO A 433 -3.96 8.79 7.16
C PRO A 433 -2.47 9.01 7.44
N ARG A 434 -2.13 9.88 8.41
CA ARG A 434 -0.76 10.13 8.84
C ARG A 434 -0.13 8.89 9.47
N SER A 435 -0.91 8.06 10.16
CA SER A 435 -0.42 6.87 10.87
C SER A 435 -0.05 5.69 9.96
N HIS A 436 -0.28 5.81 8.65
CA HIS A 436 -0.05 4.73 7.69
C HIS A 436 0.91 5.18 6.59
N ILE A 437 1.92 4.36 6.28
CA ILE A 437 2.95 4.63 5.28
C ILE A 437 2.65 3.92 3.98
N TYR A 438 2.12 2.70 4.06
CA TYR A 438 1.89 1.78 2.93
C TYR A 438 0.41 1.65 2.56
N TYR A 439 -0.50 2.02 3.47
CA TYR A 439 -1.91 1.71 3.32
C TYR A 439 -2.83 2.86 3.68
N LEU A 440 -4.09 2.75 3.26
CA LEU A 440 -5.15 3.64 3.68
C LEU A 440 -5.76 3.16 5.02
N PRO A 441 -6.27 4.08 5.88
CA PRO A 441 -6.99 3.69 7.10
C PRO A 441 -8.13 2.70 6.88
N GLU A 442 -8.82 2.80 5.74
CA GLU A 442 -9.93 1.91 5.38
C GLU A 442 -9.43 0.49 5.08
N LEU A 443 -8.21 0.36 4.56
CA LEU A 443 -7.57 -0.93 4.35
C LEU A 443 -7.17 -1.56 5.68
N TYR A 444 -6.68 -0.76 6.64
CA TYR A 444 -6.46 -1.21 8.02
C TYR A 444 -7.74 -1.83 8.59
N CYS A 445 -8.90 -1.18 8.41
CA CYS A 445 -10.18 -1.71 8.91
C CYS A 445 -10.54 -3.08 8.30
N ALA A 446 -10.33 -3.23 6.98
CA ALA A 446 -10.55 -4.50 6.29
C ALA A 446 -9.59 -5.60 6.78
N TYR A 447 -8.32 -5.27 6.98
CA TYR A 447 -7.29 -6.21 7.44
C TYR A 447 -7.48 -6.57 8.91
N PHE A 448 -7.92 -5.61 9.74
CA PHE A 448 -8.29 -5.87 11.11
C PHE A 448 -9.45 -6.86 11.17
N GLY A 449 -10.45 -6.72 10.28
CA GLY A 449 -11.49 -7.71 10.08
C GLY A 449 -10.94 -9.11 9.78
N ARG A 450 -10.05 -9.25 8.77
CA ARG A 450 -9.40 -10.52 8.42
C ARG A 450 -8.66 -11.14 9.62
N CYS A 451 -7.85 -10.34 10.30
CA CYS A 451 -7.11 -10.73 11.50
C CYS A 451 -8.03 -11.18 12.65
N TYR A 452 -9.08 -10.40 12.94
CA TYR A 452 -10.09 -10.72 13.95
C TYR A 452 -10.80 -12.05 13.65
N ALA A 453 -11.16 -12.29 12.38
CA ALA A 453 -11.80 -13.53 11.97
C ALA A 453 -10.88 -14.76 12.18
N ALA A 454 -9.57 -14.61 11.93
CA ALA A 454 -8.58 -15.63 12.26
C ALA A 454 -8.43 -15.84 13.78
N PHE A 455 -8.46 -14.77 14.58
CA PHE A 455 -8.40 -14.84 16.04
C PHE A 455 -9.59 -15.60 16.64
N ILE A 456 -10.82 -15.25 16.27
CA ILE A 456 -12.03 -15.89 16.82
C ILE A 456 -12.21 -17.35 16.36
N ALA A 457 -11.51 -17.77 15.30
CA ALA A 457 -11.47 -19.15 14.86
C ALA A 457 -10.56 -20.05 15.73
N LEU A 458 -9.71 -19.45 16.59
CA LEU A 458 -8.89 -20.19 17.53
C LEU A 458 -9.72 -20.88 18.62
N PRO A 459 -9.23 -21.97 19.25
CA PRO A 459 -9.85 -22.51 20.45
C PRO A 459 -9.95 -21.46 21.57
N PRO A 460 -11.01 -21.45 22.40
CA PRO A 460 -11.20 -20.42 23.44
C PRO A 460 -10.05 -20.31 24.45
N ALA A 461 -9.32 -21.41 24.71
CA ALA A 461 -8.14 -21.38 25.57
C ALA A 461 -6.99 -20.60 24.94
N ALA A 462 -6.78 -20.73 23.63
CA ALA A 462 -5.76 -19.97 22.90
C ALA A 462 -6.14 -18.49 22.80
N GLN A 463 -7.42 -18.18 22.58
CA GLN A 463 -7.90 -16.79 22.60
C GLN A 463 -7.58 -16.10 23.94
N ARG A 464 -7.93 -16.72 25.07
CA ARG A 464 -7.63 -16.18 26.41
C ARG A 464 -6.13 -16.10 26.72
N ALA A 465 -5.34 -17.02 26.17
CA ALA A 465 -3.89 -16.97 26.33
C ALA A 465 -3.30 -15.78 25.56
N ILE A 466 -3.75 -15.53 24.33
CA ILE A 466 -3.21 -14.46 23.48
C ILE A 466 -3.73 -13.08 23.94
N ASP A 467 -5.01 -12.98 24.28
CA ASP A 467 -5.68 -11.73 24.63
C ASP A 467 -6.42 -11.87 25.98
N PRO A 468 -5.69 -11.81 27.11
CA PRO A 468 -6.27 -11.98 28.44
C PRO A 468 -7.16 -10.79 28.86
N ASP A 469 -6.97 -9.62 28.25
CA ASP A 469 -7.61 -8.35 28.63
C ASP A 469 -8.68 -7.89 27.64
N ASP A 470 -9.13 -8.78 26.76
CA ASP A 470 -10.20 -8.57 25.78
C ASP A 470 -9.95 -7.36 24.84
N ALA A 471 -8.69 -7.14 24.47
CA ALA A 471 -8.25 -6.09 23.57
C ALA A 471 -8.95 -6.20 22.20
N PHE A 472 -9.13 -7.40 21.65
CA PHE A 472 -9.80 -7.59 20.36
C PHE A 472 -11.26 -7.16 20.40
N ALA A 473 -11.99 -7.35 21.51
CA ALA A 473 -13.36 -6.87 21.62
C ALA A 473 -13.42 -5.33 21.63
N ILE A 474 -12.51 -4.68 22.36
CA ILE A 474 -12.40 -3.21 22.40
C ILE A 474 -12.06 -2.67 21.01
N MET A 475 -11.06 -3.25 20.35
CA MET A 475 -10.64 -2.84 19.01
C MET A 475 -11.76 -3.06 18.00
N ARG A 476 -12.43 -4.21 18.05
CA ARG A 476 -13.59 -4.51 17.19
C ARG A 476 -14.68 -3.46 17.31
N GLY A 477 -15.05 -3.04 18.53
CA GLY A 477 -16.08 -2.02 18.74
C GLY A 477 -15.73 -0.72 18.00
N LYS A 478 -14.52 -0.19 18.25
CA LYS A 478 -14.05 1.07 17.66
C LYS A 478 -13.90 1.03 16.13
N VAL A 479 -13.33 -0.05 15.60
CA VAL A 479 -13.18 -0.21 14.14
C VAL A 479 -14.55 -0.35 13.48
N LEU A 480 -15.47 -1.10 14.09
CA LEU A 480 -16.82 -1.26 13.58
C LEU A 480 -17.61 0.05 13.59
N ASP A 481 -17.48 0.84 14.66
CA ASP A 481 -18.11 2.16 14.76
C ASP A 481 -17.60 3.11 13.68
N TYR A 482 -16.28 3.17 13.45
CA TYR A 482 -15.70 3.96 12.36
C TYR A 482 -16.27 3.55 10.99
N VAL A 483 -16.31 2.26 10.69
CA VAL A 483 -16.81 1.79 9.38
C VAL A 483 -18.29 2.12 9.20
N ARG A 484 -19.11 2.01 10.26
CA ARG A 484 -20.55 2.25 10.21
C ARG A 484 -20.94 3.72 10.18
N GLU A 485 -20.30 4.51 11.02
CA GLU A 485 -20.73 5.88 11.28
C GLU A 485 -19.95 6.89 10.41
N GLU A 486 -18.76 6.53 9.93
CA GLU A 486 -17.93 7.40 9.09
C GLU A 486 -17.82 6.87 7.65
N LEU A 487 -17.24 5.68 7.43
CA LEU A 487 -16.91 5.22 6.07
C LEU A 487 -18.14 5.01 5.18
N ILE A 488 -19.16 4.30 5.66
CA ILE A 488 -20.37 4.07 4.86
C ILE A 488 -21.33 5.26 4.86
N ALA A 489 -21.04 6.33 5.60
CA ALA A 489 -21.83 7.56 5.66
C ALA A 489 -21.42 8.61 4.62
N ILE A 490 -20.34 8.36 3.88
CA ILE A 490 -19.79 9.26 2.86
C ILE A 490 -19.78 8.63 1.46
N GLU A 491 -19.53 9.44 0.44
CA GLU A 491 -19.42 8.97 -0.94
C GLU A 491 -18.22 8.01 -1.07
N MET A 492 -18.51 6.78 -1.44
CA MET A 492 -17.52 5.71 -1.70
C MET A 492 -17.34 5.47 -3.19
N ASN A 493 -16.14 5.05 -3.60
CA ASN A 493 -15.93 4.32 -4.85
C ASN A 493 -16.05 2.78 -4.61
N PRO A 494 -16.02 1.94 -5.67
CA PRO A 494 -16.18 0.50 -5.51
C PRO A 494 -15.11 -0.18 -4.66
N PHE A 495 -13.89 0.37 -4.61
CA PHE A 495 -12.83 -0.16 -3.76
C PHE A 495 -13.08 0.17 -2.29
N ASP A 496 -13.40 1.43 -1.95
CA ASP A 496 -13.78 1.83 -0.59
C ASP A 496 -14.94 0.97 -0.07
N ALA A 497 -15.96 0.76 -0.92
CA ALA A 497 -17.12 -0.08 -0.60
C ALA A 497 -16.75 -1.55 -0.37
N ALA A 498 -15.79 -2.08 -1.13
CA ALA A 498 -15.28 -3.42 -0.91
C ALA A 498 -14.56 -3.54 0.45
N LEU A 499 -13.74 -2.56 0.82
CA LEU A 499 -13.07 -2.50 2.12
C LEU A 499 -14.08 -2.44 3.27
N ALA A 500 -15.11 -1.61 3.14
CA ALA A 500 -16.20 -1.53 4.10
C ALA A 500 -16.90 -2.88 4.26
N LEU A 501 -17.23 -3.59 3.18
CA LEU A 501 -17.88 -4.91 3.26
C LEU A 501 -16.99 -5.98 3.89
N ILE A 502 -15.68 -5.97 3.59
CA ILE A 502 -14.73 -6.90 4.20
C ILE A 502 -14.68 -6.69 5.71
N ALA A 503 -14.55 -5.42 6.15
CA ALA A 503 -14.55 -5.08 7.57
C ALA A 503 -15.88 -5.46 8.24
N LEU A 504 -17.02 -4.97 7.72
CA LEU A 504 -18.35 -5.24 8.28
C LEU A 504 -18.66 -6.74 8.33
N GLY A 505 -18.31 -7.49 7.28
CA GLY A 505 -18.57 -8.92 7.18
C GLY A 505 -17.75 -9.75 8.15
N HIS A 506 -16.45 -9.46 8.32
CA HIS A 506 -15.61 -10.18 9.27
C HIS A 506 -15.83 -9.76 10.73
N LEU A 507 -16.17 -8.50 10.98
CA LEU A 507 -16.48 -8.00 12.31
C LEU A 507 -17.91 -8.35 12.75
N GLY A 508 -18.71 -9.04 11.93
CA GLY A 508 -20.04 -9.49 12.29
C GLY A 508 -21.03 -8.34 12.51
N ALA A 509 -21.01 -7.37 11.60
CA ALA A 509 -22.03 -6.32 11.56
C ALA A 509 -23.39 -6.89 11.11
N GLU A 510 -24.46 -6.22 11.50
CA GLU A 510 -25.80 -6.57 11.02
C GLU A 510 -25.93 -6.37 9.50
N PRO A 511 -26.60 -7.28 8.75
CA PRO A 511 -26.67 -7.19 7.29
C PRO A 511 -27.25 -5.89 6.74
N ALA A 512 -28.06 -5.17 7.52
CA ALA A 512 -28.56 -3.85 7.14
C ALA A 512 -27.43 -2.83 6.89
N ALA A 513 -26.30 -2.94 7.61
CA ALA A 513 -25.15 -2.07 7.43
C ALA A 513 -24.44 -2.27 6.08
N PHE A 514 -24.69 -3.37 5.37
CA PHE A 514 -24.05 -3.63 4.07
C PHE A 514 -24.69 -2.84 2.91
N ALA A 515 -25.92 -2.36 3.08
CA ALA A 515 -26.70 -1.70 2.02
C ALA A 515 -25.91 -0.61 1.26
N PRO A 516 -25.19 0.32 1.91
CA PRO A 516 -24.56 1.44 1.22
C PRO A 516 -23.44 0.97 0.30
N ALA A 517 -22.60 0.07 0.79
CA ALA A 517 -21.49 -0.50 0.04
C ALA A 517 -21.98 -1.41 -1.11
N LEU A 518 -23.01 -2.23 -0.87
CA LEU A 518 -23.61 -3.06 -1.93
C LEU A 518 -24.19 -2.21 -3.06
N HIS A 519 -24.93 -1.13 -2.74
CA HIS A 519 -25.44 -0.20 -3.75
C HIS A 519 -24.32 0.51 -4.52
N CYS A 520 -23.26 0.94 -3.83
CA CYS A 520 -22.09 1.55 -4.46
C CYS A 520 -21.48 0.63 -5.53
N ILE A 521 -21.20 -0.62 -5.16
CA ILE A 521 -20.59 -1.63 -6.04
C ILE A 521 -21.51 -1.94 -7.22
N LEU A 522 -22.77 -2.25 -6.98
CA LEU A 522 -23.69 -2.68 -8.03
C LEU A 522 -24.01 -1.55 -9.03
N ARG A 523 -24.16 -0.31 -8.56
CA ARG A 523 -24.40 0.85 -9.44
C ARG A 523 -23.22 1.14 -10.37
N GLN A 524 -22.01 0.81 -9.95
CA GLN A 524 -20.78 1.08 -10.69
C GLN A 524 -20.24 -0.15 -11.43
N LEU A 525 -20.97 -1.28 -11.39
CA LEU A 525 -20.60 -2.48 -12.12
C LEU A 525 -20.51 -2.20 -13.63
N GLY A 526 -19.35 -2.50 -14.23
CA GLY A 526 -19.06 -2.26 -15.64
C GLY A 526 -18.26 -0.99 -15.92
N GLU A 527 -17.93 -0.17 -14.92
CA GLU A 527 -17.18 1.07 -15.12
C GLU A 527 -15.76 0.88 -15.67
N GLY A 528 -15.20 -0.33 -15.56
CA GLY A 528 -13.89 -0.71 -16.12
C GLY A 528 -13.92 -1.01 -17.63
N GLY A 529 -15.11 -1.06 -18.24
CA GLY A 529 -15.29 -1.32 -19.67
C GLY A 529 -14.66 -2.64 -20.11
N ARG A 530 -13.81 -2.59 -21.15
CA ARG A 530 -13.16 -3.80 -21.71
C ARG A 530 -12.08 -4.40 -20.80
N ARG A 531 -11.63 -3.67 -19.78
CA ARG A 531 -10.50 -4.09 -18.92
C ARG A 531 -10.95 -4.94 -17.75
N GLY A 532 -12.20 -4.81 -17.30
CA GLY A 532 -12.73 -5.53 -16.17
C GLY A 532 -14.04 -4.92 -15.66
N PRO A 533 -14.66 -5.51 -14.63
CA PRO A 533 -15.90 -5.01 -14.05
C PRO A 533 -15.75 -3.61 -13.43
N PHE A 534 -14.57 -3.28 -12.92
CA PHE A 534 -14.30 -2.01 -12.24
C PHE A 534 -13.03 -1.34 -12.76
N LYS A 535 -12.85 -0.06 -12.45
CA LYS A 535 -11.59 0.66 -12.69
C LYS A 535 -10.53 0.20 -11.69
N ALA A 536 -9.30 0.60 -11.95
CA ALA A 536 -8.20 0.48 -11.00
C ALA A 536 -8.29 1.58 -9.94
N TYR A 537 -8.27 1.18 -8.67
CA TYR A 537 -8.14 2.09 -7.53
C TYR A 537 -6.89 1.73 -6.73
N GLU A 538 -6.39 2.70 -5.97
CA GLU A 538 -5.30 2.56 -5.04
C GLU A 538 -5.63 1.53 -3.95
N TRP A 539 -4.83 0.48 -3.91
CA TRP A 539 -4.80 -0.51 -2.83
C TRP A 539 -3.68 -0.20 -1.84
N ASN A 540 -2.49 0.13 -2.33
CA ASN A 540 -1.35 0.50 -1.51
C ASN A 540 -0.83 1.88 -1.93
N LYS A 541 -0.46 2.69 -0.92
CA LYS A 541 0.17 4.00 -1.06
C LYS A 541 1.55 3.91 -0.44
N MET A 542 2.66 4.10 -1.15
CA MET A 542 3.97 4.26 -0.48
C MET A 542 4.31 5.73 -0.34
N LYS A 543 4.59 6.26 0.86
CA LYS A 543 4.93 7.69 1.05
C LYS A 543 6.28 8.12 0.44
N THR A 544 7.26 7.20 0.38
CA THR A 544 8.59 7.46 -0.19
C THR A 544 8.83 6.65 -1.46
N PRO A 545 9.62 7.16 -2.43
CA PRO A 545 10.28 8.48 -2.45
C PRO A 545 9.34 9.64 -2.82
N THR A 546 8.14 9.30 -3.30
CA THR A 546 6.93 10.12 -3.45
C THR A 546 5.76 9.16 -3.30
N ARG A 547 4.52 9.66 -3.23
CA ARG A 547 3.33 8.78 -3.21
C ARG A 547 3.35 7.83 -4.42
N ILE A 548 3.52 6.54 -4.19
CA ILE A 548 3.37 5.49 -5.21
C ILE A 548 2.00 4.86 -5.02
N LEU A 549 1.18 4.89 -6.05
CA LEU A 549 -0.11 4.20 -6.08
C LEU A 549 0.09 2.80 -6.66
N VAL A 550 -0.42 1.79 -5.98
CA VAL A 550 -0.46 0.40 -6.46
C VAL A 550 -1.90 -0.07 -6.53
N GLY A 551 -2.28 -0.75 -7.61
CA GLY A 551 -3.63 -1.26 -7.80
C GLY A 551 -3.85 -1.85 -9.20
N GLY A 552 -5.11 -2.03 -9.58
CA GLY A 552 -5.46 -2.58 -10.89
C GLY A 552 -6.94 -2.96 -11.00
N PRO A 553 -7.49 -3.12 -12.21
CA PRO A 553 -8.87 -3.60 -12.38
C PRO A 553 -9.09 -4.97 -11.74
N GLU A 554 -8.09 -5.84 -11.81
CA GLU A 554 -8.08 -7.15 -11.16
C GLU A 554 -8.03 -7.03 -9.64
N VAL A 555 -7.20 -6.13 -9.10
CA VAL A 555 -7.15 -5.83 -7.66
C VAL A 555 -8.53 -5.41 -7.15
N THR A 556 -9.16 -4.43 -7.80
CA THR A 556 -10.51 -3.99 -7.41
C THR A 556 -11.52 -5.14 -7.48
N SER A 557 -11.42 -5.99 -8.50
CA SER A 557 -12.30 -7.16 -8.65
C SER A 557 -12.09 -8.19 -7.53
N ALA A 558 -10.86 -8.41 -7.08
CA ALA A 558 -10.54 -9.33 -6.00
C ALA A 558 -11.12 -8.86 -4.66
N PHE A 559 -10.94 -7.58 -4.32
CA PHE A 559 -11.51 -7.02 -3.09
C PHE A 559 -13.05 -6.97 -3.13
N VAL A 560 -13.65 -6.57 -4.25
CA VAL A 560 -15.11 -6.62 -4.41
C VAL A 560 -15.62 -8.05 -4.26
N LEU A 561 -14.96 -9.02 -4.88
CA LEU A 561 -15.31 -10.44 -4.76
C LEU A 561 -15.32 -10.90 -3.30
N MET A 562 -14.27 -10.60 -2.53
CA MET A 562 -14.19 -10.92 -1.10
C MET A 562 -15.31 -10.25 -0.30
N GLY A 563 -15.50 -8.95 -0.46
CA GLY A 563 -16.54 -8.20 0.25
C GLY A 563 -17.96 -8.71 -0.05
N LEU A 564 -18.26 -8.99 -1.31
CA LEU A 564 -19.56 -9.55 -1.71
C LEU A 564 -19.76 -10.99 -1.21
N ALA A 565 -18.71 -11.82 -1.20
CA ALA A 565 -18.78 -13.18 -0.66
C ALA A 565 -19.13 -13.16 0.85
N LEU A 566 -18.51 -12.28 1.62
CA LEU A 566 -18.80 -12.09 3.04
C LEU A 566 -20.23 -11.59 3.28
N ALA A 567 -20.65 -10.55 2.54
CA ALA A 567 -22.01 -10.02 2.63
C ALA A 567 -23.05 -11.09 2.33
N ARG A 568 -22.85 -11.87 1.25
CA ARG A 568 -23.71 -12.99 0.88
C ARG A 568 -23.82 -14.02 2.00
N ARG A 569 -22.69 -14.44 2.57
CA ARG A 569 -22.66 -15.43 3.66
C ARG A 569 -23.50 -14.95 4.86
N ALA A 570 -23.26 -13.73 5.32
CA ALA A 570 -23.97 -13.15 6.46
C ALA A 570 -25.48 -12.99 6.20
N MET A 571 -25.87 -12.53 5.01
CA MET A 571 -27.28 -12.40 4.61
C MET A 571 -28.00 -13.76 4.52
N LEU A 572 -27.32 -14.82 4.06
CA LEU A 572 -27.88 -16.17 4.05
C LEU A 572 -28.03 -16.70 5.48
N GLN A 573 -27.03 -16.55 6.34
CA GLN A 573 -27.10 -16.97 7.75
C GLN A 573 -28.28 -16.31 8.48
N GLN A 574 -28.50 -15.00 8.31
CA GLN A 574 -29.65 -14.31 8.91
C GLN A 574 -30.99 -14.86 8.40
N ARG A 575 -31.08 -15.25 7.13
CA ARG A 575 -32.30 -15.82 6.54
C ARG A 575 -32.66 -17.20 7.12
N TYR A 576 -31.66 -17.96 7.57
CA TYR A 576 -31.81 -19.31 8.10
C TYR A 576 -31.67 -19.40 9.63
N ALA A 577 -31.47 -18.28 10.32
CA ALA A 577 -31.46 -18.25 11.79
C ALA A 577 -32.88 -18.58 12.34
N PRO A 578 -33.00 -19.44 13.36
CA PRO A 578 -34.27 -19.66 14.02
C PRO A 578 -34.76 -18.33 14.60
N ARG A 579 -35.99 -17.95 14.23
CA ARG A 579 -36.64 -16.71 14.69
C ARG A 579 -37.06 -16.78 16.14
#